data_AF-A0A3N0EPE0-F1
#
_entry.id   AF-A0A3N0EPE0-F1
#
_cell.length_a   1.000
_cell.length_b   1.000
_cell.length_c   1.000
_cell.angle_alpha   90.00
_cell.angle_beta   90.00
_cell.angle_gamma   90.00
#
_symmetry.space_group_name_H-M   'P 1'
#
loop_
_entity.id
_entity.type
_entity.pdbx_description
1 polymer ?
#
loop_
_entity_poly.entity_id
_entity_poly.type
_entity_poly.pdbx_seq_one_letter_code
_entity_poly.pdbx_strand_id
1 'polypeptide(L)'
;MQRHILNRKLYQLFKAKKLEGFHDALKLLAQKIDWYVNAHSTNEEETNRIIQEIFIRLWMNREHLKYNTFEDTIHAMTYKVTQQFFENPEDALK
;
A
#
# COMPACT_ATOMS: atom_id res chain seq x y z
N MET A 1 18.86 -2.25 -8.78
CA MET A 1 19.23 -3.05 -7.59
C MET A 1 18.42 -2.69 -6.33
N GLN A 2 18.14 -1.40 -6.04
CA GLN A 2 17.38 -0.98 -4.83
C GLN A 2 15.89 -1.40 -4.80
N ARG A 3 15.16 -1.42 -5.92
CA ARG A 3 13.73 -1.81 -5.97
C ARG A 3 13.46 -3.23 -5.46
N HIS A 4 14.28 -4.21 -5.84
CA HIS A 4 14.10 -5.60 -5.41
C HIS A 4 14.35 -5.81 -3.91
N ILE A 5 15.26 -5.03 -3.32
CA ILE A 5 15.57 -5.09 -1.88
C ILE A 5 14.38 -4.55 -1.06
N LEU A 6 13.75 -3.48 -1.54
CA LEU A 6 12.56 -2.88 -0.89
C LEU A 6 11.40 -3.88 -0.87
N ASN A 7 11.07 -4.49 -2.01
CA ASN A 7 9.96 -5.45 -2.12
C ASN A 7 10.16 -6.67 -1.21
N ARG A 8 11.40 -7.18 -1.12
CA ARG A 8 11.74 -8.29 -0.24
C ARG A 8 11.55 -7.96 1.22
N LYS A 9 12.00 -6.78 1.67
CA LYS A 9 11.81 -6.32 3.05
C LYS A 9 10.34 -6.14 3.38
N LEU A 10 9.60 -5.47 2.50
CA LEU A 10 8.16 -5.24 2.69
C LEU A 10 7.41 -6.57 2.82
N TYR A 11 7.66 -7.53 1.92
CA TYR A 11 7.05 -8.86 1.97
C TYR A 11 7.35 -9.59 3.29
N GLN A 12 8.60 -9.56 3.75
CA GLN A 12 8.99 -10.17 5.01
C GLN A 12 8.25 -9.55 6.21
N LEU A 13 8.09 -8.23 6.23
CA LEU A 13 7.35 -7.53 7.29
C LEU A 13 5.86 -7.90 7.29
N PHE A 14 5.21 -7.97 6.12
CA PHE A 14 3.83 -8.43 6.01
C PHE A 14 3.65 -9.89 6.47
N LYS A 15 4.62 -10.77 6.21
CA LYS A 15 4.57 -12.18 6.65
C LYS A 15 4.93 -12.39 8.12
N ALA A 16 5.70 -11.49 8.73
CA ALA A 16 6.19 -11.65 10.10
C ALA A 16 5.08 -11.69 11.17
N LYS A 17 3.84 -11.27 10.86
CA LYS A 17 2.68 -11.19 11.78
C LYS A 17 2.96 -10.40 13.09
N LYS A 18 4.06 -9.64 13.16
CA LYS A 18 4.43 -8.83 14.33
C LYS A 18 3.94 -7.40 14.16
N LEU A 19 3.34 -6.86 15.21
CA LEU A 19 2.94 -5.45 15.29
C LEU A 19 4.14 -4.50 15.22
N GLU A 20 5.32 -4.92 15.69
CA GLU A 20 6.54 -4.10 15.66
C GLU A 20 7.00 -3.74 14.23
N GLY A 21 6.74 -4.63 13.25
CA GLY A 21 7.08 -4.37 11.85
C GLY A 21 6.03 -3.55 11.08
N PHE A 22 4.93 -3.17 11.75
CA PHE A 22 3.80 -2.46 11.15
C PHE A 22 4.20 -1.07 10.66
N HIS A 23 4.86 -0.29 11.52
CA HIS A 23 5.25 1.08 11.20
C HIS A 23 6.29 1.12 10.05
N ASP A 24 7.26 0.21 10.09
CA ASP A 24 8.26 0.09 9.03
C ASP A 24 7.64 -0.35 7.70
N ALA A 25 6.71 -1.29 7.73
CA ALA A 25 6.00 -1.74 6.51
C ALA A 25 5.14 -0.61 5.92
N LEU A 26 4.45 0.16 6.76
CA LEU A 26 3.66 1.32 6.31
C LEU A 26 4.57 2.38 5.67
N LYS A 27 5.67 2.74 6.32
CA LYS A 27 6.62 3.74 5.82
C LYS A 27 7.24 3.33 4.50
N LEU A 28 7.65 2.07 4.37
CA LEU A 28 8.24 1.54 3.14
C LEU A 28 7.19 1.41 2.02
N LEU A 29 5.94 1.07 2.35
CA LEU A 29 4.85 1.04 1.38
C LEU A 29 4.57 2.45 0.88
N ALA A 30 4.43 3.42 1.79
CA ALA A 30 4.24 4.83 1.48
C ALA A 30 5.30 5.30 0.47
N GLN A 31 6.59 5.11 0.76
CA GLN A 31 7.67 5.46 -0.19
C GLN A 31 7.51 4.83 -1.59
N LYS A 32 6.91 3.64 -1.68
CA LYS A 32 6.70 2.95 -2.96
C LYS A 32 5.53 3.51 -3.76
N ILE A 33 4.47 3.96 -3.09
CA ILE A 33 3.19 4.32 -3.73
C ILE A 33 2.91 5.82 -3.72
N ASP A 34 3.62 6.58 -2.90
CA ASP A 34 3.46 8.03 -2.71
C ASP A 34 3.53 8.80 -4.03
N TRP A 35 4.49 8.48 -4.91
CA TRP A 35 4.58 9.11 -6.23
C TRP A 35 3.32 8.92 -7.08
N TYR A 36 2.64 7.77 -6.96
CA TYR A 36 1.44 7.46 -7.73
C TYR A 36 0.22 8.17 -7.14
N VAL A 37 0.12 8.23 -5.81
CA VAL A 37 -0.99 8.90 -5.12
C VAL A 37 -0.88 10.42 -5.25
N ASN A 38 0.31 10.99 -5.10
CA ASN A 38 0.56 12.43 -5.28
C ASN A 38 0.41 12.90 -6.73
N ALA A 39 0.45 12.00 -7.72
CA ALA A 39 0.06 12.33 -9.09
C ALA A 39 -1.45 12.59 -9.24
N HIS A 40 -2.27 12.16 -8.27
CA HIS A 40 -3.73 12.25 -8.32
C HIS A 40 -4.35 13.19 -7.25
N SER A 41 -3.65 13.48 -6.15
CA SER A 41 -4.08 14.50 -5.18
C SER A 41 -2.92 15.35 -4.69
N THR A 42 -3.19 16.65 -4.52
CA THR A 42 -2.28 17.59 -3.85
C THR A 42 -2.60 17.75 -2.36
N ASN A 43 -3.61 17.03 -1.84
CA ASN A 43 -4.01 17.06 -0.45
C ASN A 43 -3.30 15.94 0.33
N GLU A 44 -2.39 16.35 1.21
CA GLU A 44 -1.60 15.44 2.04
C GLU A 44 -2.47 14.54 2.94
N GLU A 45 -3.60 15.03 3.44
CA GLU A 45 -4.51 14.24 4.28
C GLU A 45 -5.19 13.11 3.48
N GLU A 46 -5.64 13.41 2.25
CA GLU A 46 -6.20 12.41 1.35
C GLU A 46 -5.16 11.38 0.92
N THR A 47 -3.96 11.83 0.54
CA THR A 47 -2.85 10.93 0.19
C THR A 47 -2.57 9.96 1.33
N ASN A 48 -2.49 10.46 2.57
CA ASN A 48 -2.28 9.63 3.73
C ASN A 48 -3.41 8.63 3.97
N ARG A 49 -4.68 9.02 3.77
CA ARG A 49 -5.83 8.10 3.86
C ARG A 49 -5.76 6.99 2.82
N ILE A 50 -5.44 7.31 1.56
CA ILE A 50 -5.30 6.32 0.47
C ILE A 50 -4.18 5.33 0.81
N ILE A 51 -3.02 5.82 1.27
CA ILE A 51 -1.89 4.99 1.66
C ILE A 51 -2.26 4.04 2.81
N GLN A 52 -2.95 4.55 3.83
CA GLN A 52 -3.43 3.74 4.95
C GLN A 52 -4.42 2.65 4.51
N GLU A 53 -5.35 2.98 3.62
CA GLU A 53 -6.34 2.03 3.12
C GLU A 53 -5.68 0.91 2.29
N ILE A 54 -4.74 1.25 1.40
CA ILE A 54 -3.95 0.27 0.64
C ILE A 54 -3.20 -0.64 1.61
N PHE A 55 -2.59 -0.08 2.66
CA PHE A 55 -1.89 -0.85 3.67
C PHE A 55 -2.82 -1.82 4.40
N ILE A 56 -3.98 -1.36 4.87
CA ILE A 56 -4.96 -2.18 5.60
C ILE A 56 -5.41 -3.35 4.74
N ARG A 57 -5.75 -3.12 3.47
CA ARG A 57 -6.17 -4.18 2.54
C ARG A 57 -5.06 -5.19 2.28
N LEU A 58 -3.81 -4.75 2.13
CA LEU A 58 -2.65 -5.65 2.00
C LEU A 58 -2.44 -6.45 3.28
N TRP A 59 -2.64 -5.83 4.45
CA TRP A 59 -2.44 -6.47 5.74
C TRP A 59 -3.51 -7.53 6.02
N MET A 60 -4.77 -7.24 5.74
CA MET A 60 -5.86 -8.21 5.87
C MET A 60 -5.65 -9.44 4.97
N ASN A 61 -5.14 -9.23 3.76
CA ASN A 61 -4.89 -10.30 2.79
C ASN A 61 -3.48 -10.92 2.87
N ARG A 62 -2.68 -10.56 3.88
CA ARG A 62 -1.25 -10.90 3.97
C ARG A 62 -0.95 -12.40 3.91
N GLU A 63 -1.88 -13.24 4.34
CA GLU A 63 -1.72 -14.70 4.30
C GLU A 63 -1.72 -15.23 2.85
N HIS A 64 -2.50 -14.62 1.97
CA HIS A 64 -2.62 -15.00 0.56
C HIS A 64 -1.56 -14.38 -0.35
N LEU A 65 -0.79 -13.39 0.15
CA LEU A 65 0.28 -12.75 -0.62
C LEU A 65 1.41 -13.76 -0.92
N LYS A 66 1.77 -13.89 -2.19
CA LYS A 66 2.93 -14.66 -2.67
C LYS A 66 4.03 -13.70 -3.09
N TYR A 67 5.28 -14.01 -2.75
CA TYR A 67 6.42 -13.13 -3.07
C TYR A 67 6.52 -12.79 -4.57
N ASN A 68 6.34 -13.79 -5.44
CA ASN A 68 6.49 -13.61 -6.89
C ASN A 68 5.45 -12.68 -7.52
N THR A 69 4.28 -12.51 -6.88
CA THR A 69 3.19 -11.64 -7.36
C THR A 69 3.02 -10.39 -6.49
N PHE A 70 3.90 -10.21 -5.50
CA PHE A 70 3.72 -9.20 -4.46
C PHE A 70 3.81 -7.77 -5.01
N GLU A 71 4.73 -7.54 -5.94
CA GLU A 71 4.86 -6.25 -6.62
C GLU A 71 3.63 -5.90 -7.44
N ASP A 72 3.13 -6.84 -8.25
CA ASP A 72 1.91 -6.66 -9.03
C ASP A 72 0.68 -6.45 -8.14
N THR A 73 0.63 -7.15 -7.00
CA THR A 73 -0.46 -6.99 -6.02
C THR A 73 -0.46 -5.57 -5.43
N ILE A 74 0.71 -5.03 -5.08
CA ILE A 74 0.81 -3.64 -4.59
C ILE A 74 0.34 -2.68 -5.68
N HIS A 75 0.84 -2.81 -6.91
CA HIS A 75 0.44 -1.91 -8.00
C HIS A 75 -1.07 -1.96 -8.29
N ALA A 76 -1.64 -3.17 -8.39
CA ALA A 76 -3.07 -3.33 -8.62
C ALA A 76 -3.92 -2.75 -7.48
N MET A 77 -3.50 -2.95 -6.23
CA MET A 77 -4.18 -2.38 -5.05
C MET A 77 -4.10 -0.86 -5.05
N THR A 78 -2.91 -0.31 -5.30
CA THR A 78 -2.70 1.14 -5.37
C THR A 78 -3.59 1.75 -6.44
N TYR A 79 -3.55 1.22 -7.67
CA TYR A 79 -4.40 1.69 -8.76
C TYR A 79 -5.89 1.68 -8.37
N LYS A 80 -6.39 0.54 -7.87
CA LYS A 80 -7.80 0.39 -7.51
C LYS A 80 -8.25 1.32 -6.39
N VAL A 81 -7.48 1.43 -5.30
CA VAL A 81 -7.88 2.26 -4.15
C VAL A 81 -7.80 3.74 -4.51
N THR A 82 -6.73 4.16 -5.19
CA THR A 82 -6.60 5.54 -5.67
C THR A 82 -7.76 5.91 -6.59
N GLN A 83 -8.12 5.08 -7.58
CA GLN A 83 -9.29 5.34 -8.43
C GLN A 83 -10.60 5.41 -7.63
N GLN A 84 -10.85 4.48 -6.71
CA GLN A 84 -12.08 4.48 -5.90
C GLN A 84 -12.26 5.80 -5.13
N PHE A 85 -11.17 6.33 -4.56
CA PHE A 85 -11.21 7.60 -3.84
C PHE A 85 -11.55 8.80 -4.74
N PHE A 86 -11.07 8.82 -5.99
CA PHE A 86 -11.29 9.97 -6.89
C PHE A 86 -12.54 9.85 -7.77
N GLU A 87 -12.94 8.64 -8.13
CA GLU A 87 -14.14 8.39 -8.94
C GLU A 87 -15.41 8.34 -8.09
N ASN A 88 -15.32 7.97 -6.80
CA ASN A 88 -16.46 7.88 -5.87
C ASN A 88 -16.03 8.18 -4.41
N PRO A 89 -15.78 9.46 -4.05
CA PRO A 89 -15.34 9.83 -2.70
C PRO A 89 -16.30 9.41 -1.57
N GLU A 90 -17.58 9.18 -1.87
CA GLU A 90 -18.59 8.73 -0.91
C GLU A 90 -18.55 7.21 -0.59
N ASP A 91 -17.98 6.37 -1.46
CA ASP A 91 -17.82 4.92 -1.22
C ASP A 91 -16.54 4.60 -0.44
N ALA A 92 -15.56 5.51 -0.42
CA ALA A 92 -14.28 5.31 0.24
C ALA A 92 -14.37 5.28 1.79
N LEU A 93 -15.53 5.66 2.36
CA LEU A 93 -15.78 5.77 3.80
C LEU A 93 -16.90 4.83 4.31
N LYS A 94 -17.47 3.95 3.47
CA LYS A 94 -18.45 2.93 3.85
C LYS A 94 -17.81 1.56 3.98
#